data_AF-A0A7S1RLG2-F1
#
_entry.id   AF-A0A7S1RLG2-F1
#
_cell.length_a   1.000
_cell.length_b   1.000
_cell.length_c   1.000
_cell.angle_alpha   90.00
_cell.angle_beta   90.00
_cell.angle_gamma   90.00
#
_symmetry.space_group_name_H-M   'P 1'
#
loop_
_entity.id
_entity.type
_entity.pdbx_description
1 polymer ?
#
loop_
_entity_poly.entity_id
_entity_poly.type
_entity_poly.pdbx_seq_one_letter_code
_entity_poly.pdbx_strand_id
1 'polypeptide(L)'
;WNYNMLYYRQGLGFGDAVTRIKDAARIVKQHDTSHPVATVYGELPSDHVLHSLPEIDIWGMNVYNELSLGSIFDEWKRRSKLPMFLGEYGADAYDARTHSENEGAQAQATTVLTNDIVSHSSVLNPDNVCTGGFIFEFADEWWKDPR
;
A
#
# COMPACT_ATOMS: atom_id res chain seq x y z
N TRP A 1 -8.00 -8.98 -3.62
CA TRP A 1 -6.79 -9.12 -2.78
C TRP A 1 -7.21 -9.05 -1.31
N ASN A 2 -6.59 -9.71 -0.33
CA ASN A 2 -7.28 -10.00 0.96
C ASN A 2 -7.30 -8.87 1.98
N TYR A 3 -7.74 -7.67 1.61
CA TYR A 3 -7.77 -6.49 2.48
C TYR A 3 -8.40 -6.80 3.86
N ASN A 4 -7.73 -7.15 4.95
CA ASN A 4 -6.39 -7.49 5.38
C ASN A 4 -6.53 -8.70 6.32
N MET A 5 -7.16 -9.76 5.82
CA MET A 5 -7.42 -10.99 6.57
C MET A 5 -6.35 -12.07 6.32
N LEU A 6 -5.13 -11.58 6.00
CA LEU A 6 -3.78 -12.18 5.99
C LEU A 6 -3.71 -13.69 5.66
N TYR A 7 -3.77 -14.04 4.36
CA TYR A 7 -3.97 -15.39 3.76
C TYR A 7 -2.97 -16.51 4.20
N TYR A 8 -3.27 -17.85 4.18
CA TYR A 8 -4.07 -18.70 3.26
C TYR A 8 -4.90 -19.89 3.89
N ARG A 9 -5.86 -20.41 3.09
CA ARG A 9 -6.89 -21.50 3.18
C ARG A 9 -8.25 -21.29 3.86
N GLN A 10 -8.40 -20.43 4.85
CA GLN A 10 -9.74 -19.97 5.31
C GLN A 10 -9.80 -18.48 5.70
N GLY A 11 -8.65 -17.79 5.79
CA GLY A 11 -8.58 -16.45 6.38
C GLY A 11 -8.95 -16.46 7.86
N LEU A 12 -8.50 -15.47 8.61
CA LEU A 12 -9.15 -15.17 9.90
C LEU A 12 -10.51 -14.52 9.62
N GLY A 13 -11.48 -14.65 10.52
CA GLY A 13 -12.69 -13.81 10.46
C GLY A 13 -12.33 -12.34 10.67
N PHE A 14 -13.04 -11.39 10.05
CA PHE A 14 -12.63 -9.97 9.99
C PHE A 14 -12.15 -9.40 11.34
N GLY A 15 -12.93 -9.63 12.39
CA GLY A 15 -12.59 -9.19 13.75
C GLY A 15 -11.32 -9.84 14.32
N ASP A 16 -11.03 -11.09 13.96
CA ASP A 16 -9.87 -11.82 14.46
C ASP A 16 -8.57 -11.29 13.87
N ALA A 17 -8.50 -10.98 12.57
CA ALA A 17 -7.27 -10.34 12.06
C ALA A 17 -7.13 -8.90 12.53
N VAL A 18 -8.22 -8.14 12.65
CA VAL A 18 -8.15 -6.80 13.27
C VAL A 18 -7.56 -6.91 14.68
N THR A 19 -8.02 -7.89 15.47
CA THR A 19 -7.45 -8.17 16.79
C THR A 19 -5.97 -8.54 16.70
N ARG A 20 -5.60 -9.40 15.75
CA ARG A 20 -4.21 -9.85 15.59
C ARG A 20 -3.27 -8.72 15.18
N ILE A 21 -3.69 -7.85 14.26
CA ILE A 21 -2.95 -6.67 13.80
C ILE A 21 -2.76 -5.71 14.99
N LYS A 22 -3.84 -5.45 15.73
CA LYS A 22 -3.81 -4.62 16.94
C LYS A 22 -2.83 -5.14 17.99
N ASP A 23 -2.89 -6.43 18.30
CA ASP A 23 -1.99 -7.03 19.27
C ASP A 23 -0.53 -6.98 18.81
N ALA A 24 -0.26 -7.26 17.54
CA ALA A 24 1.08 -7.12 16.97
C ALA A 24 1.61 -5.68 17.07
N ALA A 25 0.79 -4.69 16.70
CA ALA A 25 1.16 -3.29 16.79
C ALA A 25 1.47 -2.86 18.24
N ARG A 26 0.67 -3.32 19.21
CA ARG A 26 0.92 -3.06 20.64
C ARG A 26 2.23 -3.66 21.11
N ILE A 27 2.52 -4.90 20.74
CA ILE A 27 3.77 -5.58 21.12
C ILE A 27 4.97 -4.81 20.54
N VAL A 28 4.92 -4.41 19.27
CA VAL A 28 5.99 -3.60 18.67
C VAL A 28 6.20 -2.31 19.47
N LYS A 29 5.12 -1.57 19.75
CA LYS A 29 5.19 -0.30 20.50
C LYS A 29 5.65 -0.44 21.95
N GLN A 30 5.46 -1.61 22.57
CA GLN A 30 6.00 -1.88 23.91
C GLN A 30 7.52 -2.00 23.93
N HIS A 31 8.12 -2.42 22.81
CA HIS A 31 9.56 -2.63 22.68
C HIS A 31 10.27 -1.54 21.89
N ASP A 32 9.55 -0.80 21.06
CA ASP A 32 10.05 0.28 20.22
C ASP A 32 9.11 1.48 20.26
N THR A 33 9.53 2.53 20.97
CA THR A 33 8.78 3.78 21.08
C THR A 33 9.29 4.87 20.13
N SER A 34 10.24 4.55 19.26
CA SER A 34 10.95 5.52 18.42
C SER A 34 10.55 5.44 16.95
N HIS A 35 10.05 4.29 16.48
CA HIS A 35 9.64 4.09 15.09
C HIS A 35 8.11 3.97 14.93
N PRO A 36 7.53 4.53 13.85
CA PRO A 36 6.10 4.40 13.58
C PRO A 36 5.74 2.97 13.21
N VAL A 37 4.56 2.52 13.63
CA VAL A 37 4.02 1.21 13.25
C VAL A 37 3.06 1.37 12.08
N ALA A 38 3.35 0.63 11.02
CA ALA A 38 2.56 0.60 9.80
C ALA A 38 1.75 -0.71 9.67
N THR A 39 0.60 -0.63 9.01
CA THR A 39 -0.01 -1.78 8.35
C THR A 39 -0.26 -1.43 6.89
N VAL A 40 -0.11 -2.42 6.02
CA VAL A 40 -0.51 -2.30 4.61
C VAL A 40 -1.92 -2.85 4.48
N TYR A 41 -2.82 -2.02 3.99
CA TYR A 41 -4.10 -2.42 3.42
C TYR A 41 -3.93 -2.41 1.88
N GLY A 42 -4.84 -3.01 1.14
CA GLY A 42 -4.79 -2.85 -0.32
C GLY A 42 -5.38 -1.49 -0.74
N GLU A 43 -6.69 -1.42 -1.04
CA GLU A 43 -7.39 -0.18 -1.36
C GLU A 43 -7.49 0.75 -0.14
N LEU A 44 -8.20 1.87 -0.23
CA LEU A 44 -8.44 2.69 0.96
C LEU A 44 -9.29 1.96 2.02
N PRO A 45 -8.86 1.88 3.29
CA PRO A 45 -9.66 1.30 4.36
C PRO A 45 -10.93 2.12 4.60
N SER A 46 -11.96 1.44 5.10
CA SER A 46 -13.17 2.11 5.59
C SER A 46 -12.89 2.81 6.92
N ASP A 47 -13.72 3.80 7.26
CA ASP A 47 -13.63 4.47 8.56
C ASP A 47 -13.72 3.45 9.70
N HIS A 48 -14.55 2.41 9.58
CA HIS A 48 -14.64 1.36 10.59
C HIS A 48 -13.30 0.64 10.82
N VAL A 49 -12.57 0.32 9.75
CA VAL A 49 -11.24 -0.32 9.84
C VAL A 49 -10.24 0.62 10.52
N LEU A 50 -10.22 1.90 10.13
CA LEU A 50 -9.36 2.92 10.72
C LEU A 50 -9.58 3.06 12.23
N HIS A 51 -10.85 3.20 12.65
CA HIS A 51 -11.21 3.31 14.07
C HIS A 51 -10.92 2.04 14.87
N SER A 52 -10.87 0.88 14.19
CA SER A 52 -10.60 -0.40 14.85
C SER A 52 -9.12 -0.64 15.12
N LEU A 53 -8.22 0.11 14.48
CA LEU A 53 -6.76 -0.04 14.55
C LEU A 53 -6.06 1.27 14.99
N PRO A 54 -6.38 1.82 16.19
CA PRO A 54 -5.80 3.08 16.66
C PRO A 54 -4.30 3.00 16.97
N GLU A 55 -3.73 1.81 17.01
CA GLU A 55 -2.30 1.60 17.23
C GLU A 55 -1.44 1.78 15.97
N ILE A 56 -2.05 1.97 14.80
CA ILE A 56 -1.33 2.22 13.55
C ILE A 56 -1.03 3.71 13.41
N ASP A 57 0.23 4.06 13.17
CA ASP A 57 0.69 5.45 13.03
C ASP A 57 0.68 5.94 11.58
N ILE A 58 0.81 5.00 10.63
CA ILE A 58 0.91 5.27 9.20
C ILE A 58 0.31 4.12 8.40
N TRP A 59 -0.38 4.43 7.30
CA TRP A 59 -1.08 3.42 6.51
C TRP A 59 -0.45 3.21 5.13
N GLY A 60 -0.16 1.96 4.79
CA GLY A 60 0.23 1.55 3.45
C GLY A 60 -0.99 1.15 2.61
N MET A 61 -0.98 1.49 1.33
CA MET A 61 -2.00 1.08 0.35
C MET A 61 -1.34 0.38 -0.84
N ASN A 62 -1.88 -0.75 -1.28
CA ASN A 62 -1.49 -1.39 -2.55
C ASN A 62 -2.59 -1.13 -3.57
N VAL A 63 -2.37 -0.12 -4.42
CA VAL A 63 -3.35 0.38 -5.40
C VAL A 63 -2.83 0.13 -6.80
N TYR A 64 -3.61 -0.61 -7.60
CA TYR A 64 -3.25 -1.01 -8.95
C TYR A 64 -4.23 -0.42 -9.97
N ASN A 65 -4.10 0.88 -10.24
CA ASN A 65 -4.94 1.62 -11.19
C ASN A 65 -4.14 2.08 -12.43
N GLU A 66 -3.38 1.14 -13.01
CA GLU A 66 -2.59 1.35 -14.22
C GLU A 66 -1.62 2.55 -14.11
N LEU A 67 -1.94 3.68 -14.76
CA LEU A 67 -1.10 4.87 -14.86
C LEU A 67 -1.59 6.03 -13.99
N SER A 68 -2.52 5.80 -13.05
CA SER A 68 -3.00 6.87 -12.16
C SER A 68 -3.32 6.36 -10.77
N LEU A 69 -2.97 7.14 -9.74
CA LEU A 69 -3.43 6.88 -8.38
C LEU A 69 -4.81 7.50 -8.10
N GLY A 70 -5.42 8.14 -9.11
CA GLY A 70 -6.78 8.67 -9.05
C GLY A 70 -6.98 9.65 -7.87
N SER A 71 -8.09 9.51 -7.17
CA SER A 71 -8.47 10.37 -6.05
C SER A 71 -7.98 9.89 -4.68
N ILE A 72 -7.08 8.90 -4.60
CA ILE A 72 -6.79 8.25 -3.31
C ILE A 72 -6.23 9.20 -2.26
N PHE A 73 -5.40 10.18 -2.67
CA PHE A 73 -4.81 11.14 -1.74
C PHE A 73 -5.87 12.08 -1.17
N ASP A 74 -6.78 12.58 -2.00
CA ASP A 74 -7.87 13.44 -1.58
C ASP A 74 -8.91 12.69 -0.74
N GLU A 75 -9.19 11.44 -1.08
CA GLU A 75 -10.04 10.58 -0.28
C GLU A 75 -9.43 10.28 1.08
N TRP A 76 -8.14 9.99 1.12
CA TRP A 76 -7.43 9.77 2.37
C TRP A 76 -7.48 11.02 3.26
N LYS A 77 -7.21 12.21 2.71
CA LYS A 77 -7.36 13.51 3.41
C LYS A 77 -8.74 13.68 4.05
N ARG A 78 -9.81 13.16 3.43
CA ARG A 78 -11.17 13.22 3.98
C ARG A 78 -11.43 12.20 5.10
N ARG A 79 -10.78 11.03 5.06
CA ARG A 79 -11.02 9.92 5.99
C ARG A 79 -10.11 9.94 7.23
N SER A 80 -8.87 10.40 7.08
CA SER A 80 -7.83 10.26 8.11
C SER A 80 -6.93 11.49 8.18
N LYS A 81 -6.40 11.73 9.38
CA LYS A 81 -5.32 12.71 9.65
C LYS A 81 -3.93 12.06 9.70
N LEU A 82 -3.87 10.73 9.64
CA LEU A 82 -2.60 10.00 9.66
C LEU A 82 -1.92 10.09 8.29
N PRO A 83 -0.58 9.98 8.23
CA PRO A 83 0.11 9.84 6.95
C PRO A 83 -0.23 8.51 6.27
N MET A 84 -0.02 8.48 4.95
CA MET A 84 -0.06 7.26 4.14
C MET A 84 1.19 7.09 3.27
N PHE A 85 1.37 5.89 2.73
CA PHE A 85 2.32 5.58 1.67
C PHE A 85 1.73 4.51 0.72
N LEU A 86 2.32 4.37 -0.46
CA LEU A 86 1.99 3.25 -1.36
C LEU A 86 2.84 2.05 -0.96
N GLY A 87 2.21 1.01 -0.41
CA GLY A 87 2.88 -0.23 -0.04
C GLY A 87 3.44 -0.94 -1.27
N GLU A 88 2.74 -0.85 -2.40
CA GLU A 88 3.15 -1.33 -3.71
C GLU A 88 2.61 -0.36 -4.77
N TYR A 89 3.46 0.05 -5.72
CA TYR A 89 3.06 0.79 -6.93
C TYR A 89 3.99 0.46 -8.10
N GLY A 90 3.51 0.62 -9.33
CA GLY A 90 4.29 0.30 -10.54
C GLY A 90 3.65 -0.83 -11.33
N ALA A 91 4.46 -1.49 -12.14
CA ALA A 91 4.09 -2.67 -12.92
C ALA A 91 5.30 -3.59 -13.08
N ASP A 92 5.06 -4.89 -13.23
CA ASP A 92 6.07 -5.83 -13.72
C ASP A 92 6.44 -5.53 -15.19
N ALA A 93 7.56 -6.06 -15.66
CA ALA A 93 7.94 -5.93 -17.07
C ALA A 93 7.28 -6.98 -17.96
N TYR A 94 6.46 -7.90 -17.44
CA TYR A 94 5.87 -8.97 -18.24
C TYR A 94 4.49 -8.57 -18.78
N ASP A 95 4.40 -8.37 -20.10
CA ASP A 95 3.12 -8.09 -20.73
C ASP A 95 2.35 -9.39 -20.98
N ALA A 96 1.42 -9.71 -20.08
CA ALA A 96 0.55 -10.88 -20.17
C ALA A 96 -0.32 -10.93 -21.43
N ARG A 97 -0.46 -9.83 -22.18
CA ARG A 97 -1.24 -9.79 -23.43
C ARG A 97 -0.42 -10.31 -24.61
N THR A 98 0.89 -10.09 -24.61
CA THR A 98 1.81 -10.52 -25.67
C THR A 98 2.71 -11.68 -25.24
N HIS A 99 2.66 -12.05 -23.97
CA HIS A 99 3.51 -13.07 -23.34
C HIS A 99 5.01 -12.76 -23.52
N SER A 100 5.38 -11.49 -23.39
CA SER A 100 6.75 -11.01 -23.60
C SER A 100 7.08 -9.86 -22.66
N GLU A 101 8.37 -9.61 -22.48
CA GLU A 101 8.84 -8.43 -21.76
C GLU A 101 8.43 -7.13 -22.48
N ASN A 102 8.08 -6.12 -21.67
CA ASN A 102 7.70 -4.78 -22.06
C ASN A 102 8.22 -3.77 -21.02
N GLU A 103 9.54 -3.68 -20.94
CA GLU A 103 10.26 -2.74 -20.06
C GLU A 103 9.82 -1.27 -20.27
N GLY A 104 9.38 -0.93 -21.49
CA GLY A 104 8.86 0.41 -21.81
C GLY A 104 7.58 0.74 -21.04
N ALA A 105 6.64 -0.21 -20.94
CA ALA A 105 5.43 -0.04 -20.16
C ALA A 105 5.71 0.04 -18.65
N GLN A 106 6.61 -0.81 -18.14
CA GLN A 106 7.06 -0.74 -16.75
C GLN A 106 7.69 0.62 -16.42
N ALA A 107 8.62 1.10 -17.27
CA ALA A 107 9.27 2.39 -17.09
C ALA A 107 8.27 3.54 -17.12
N GLN A 108 7.28 3.48 -18.01
CA GLN A 108 6.20 4.45 -18.08
C GLN A 108 5.36 4.47 -16.80
N ALA A 109 4.87 3.31 -16.35
CA ALA A 109 4.07 3.20 -15.13
C ALA A 109 4.84 3.72 -13.90
N THR A 110 6.08 3.26 -13.73
CA THR A 110 6.96 3.70 -12.63
C THR A 110 7.15 5.21 -12.65
N THR A 111 7.42 5.80 -13.82
CA THR A 111 7.66 7.24 -13.95
C THR A 111 6.40 8.05 -13.60
N VAL A 112 5.26 7.70 -14.19
CA VAL A 112 4.01 8.44 -13.99
C VAL A 112 3.55 8.36 -12.54
N LEU A 113 3.53 7.16 -11.95
CA LEU A 113 3.11 6.96 -10.57
C LEU A 113 4.08 7.59 -9.57
N THR A 114 5.40 7.55 -9.82
CA THR A 114 6.39 8.24 -8.97
C THR A 114 6.16 9.74 -8.98
N ASN A 115 5.91 10.34 -10.15
CA ASN A 115 5.64 11.77 -10.25
C ASN A 115 4.35 12.16 -9.51
N ASP A 116 3.31 11.32 -9.58
CA ASP A 116 2.07 11.52 -8.84
C ASP A 116 2.30 11.48 -7.31
N ILE A 117 3.02 10.46 -6.82
CA ILE A 117 3.44 10.34 -5.41
C ILE A 117 4.25 11.57 -4.96
N VAL A 118 5.22 12.02 -5.76
CA VAL A 118 6.06 13.17 -5.45
C VAL A 118 5.19 14.44 -5.35
N SER A 119 4.27 14.66 -6.29
CA SER A 119 3.37 15.83 -6.28
C SER A 119 2.44 15.85 -5.06
N HIS A 120 2.11 14.69 -4.51
CA HIS A 120 1.31 14.50 -3.30
C HIS A 120 2.18 14.22 -2.04
N SER A 121 3.48 14.49 -2.10
CA SER A 121 4.39 14.26 -0.98
C SER A 121 4.24 15.33 0.10
N SER A 122 4.27 14.90 1.36
CA SER A 122 4.32 15.76 2.54
C SER A 122 5.63 16.56 2.63
N VAL A 123 6.69 16.14 1.93
CA VAL A 123 7.95 16.88 1.82
C VAL A 123 7.77 18.18 1.02
N LEU A 124 6.92 18.17 -0.01
CA LEU A 124 6.66 19.35 -0.84
C LEU A 124 5.64 20.29 -0.20
N ASN A 125 4.65 19.75 0.49
CA ASN A 125 3.61 20.52 1.17
C ASN A 125 3.16 19.78 2.44
N PRO A 126 3.21 20.39 3.64
CA PRO A 126 2.76 19.73 4.87
C PRO A 126 1.26 19.37 4.89
N ASP A 127 0.43 19.97 4.02
CA ASP A 127 -0.99 19.60 3.86
C ASP A 127 -1.19 18.34 3.00
N ASN A 128 -0.11 17.81 2.42
CA ASN A 128 -0.12 16.54 1.72
C ASN A 128 0.04 15.35 2.67
N VAL A 129 -0.47 14.20 2.24
CA VAL A 129 -0.61 13.02 3.11
C VAL A 129 0.34 11.88 2.76
N CYS A 130 0.95 11.91 1.58
CA CYS A 130 1.80 10.83 1.12
C CYS A 130 3.24 11.02 1.60
N THR A 131 3.84 9.97 2.14
CA THR A 131 5.24 9.95 2.58
C THR A 131 6.16 9.24 1.59
N GLY A 132 5.60 8.62 0.54
CA GLY A 132 6.34 7.91 -0.50
C GLY A 132 5.66 6.61 -0.91
N GLY A 133 6.46 5.67 -1.43
CA GLY A 133 5.99 4.32 -1.72
C GLY A 133 7.11 3.36 -2.10
N PHE A 134 6.77 2.08 -2.24
CA PHE A 134 7.69 1.02 -2.66
C PHE A 134 7.32 0.51 -4.06
N ILE A 135 8.33 0.42 -4.94
CA ILE A 135 8.14 -0.06 -6.32
C ILE A 135 7.83 -1.56 -6.28
N PHE A 136 6.74 -1.94 -6.97
CA PHE A 136 6.33 -3.30 -7.24
C PHE A 136 6.31 -3.55 -8.76
N GLU A 137 7.03 -4.54 -9.30
CA GLU A 137 8.07 -5.36 -8.67
C GLU A 137 9.48 -4.89 -9.07
N PHE A 138 10.39 -4.81 -8.09
CA PHE A 138 11.77 -4.39 -8.34
C PHE A 138 12.59 -5.43 -9.11
N ALA A 139 12.21 -6.70 -8.97
CA ALA A 139 12.73 -7.80 -9.76
C ALA A 139 11.56 -8.70 -10.12
N ASP A 140 11.40 -8.97 -11.41
CA ASP A 140 10.23 -9.70 -11.87
C ASP A 140 10.19 -11.13 -11.32
N GLU A 141 8.99 -11.60 -10.97
CA GLU A 141 8.76 -12.91 -10.37
C GLU A 141 8.62 -14.02 -11.42
N TRP A 142 9.51 -14.06 -12.42
CA TRP A 142 9.43 -14.98 -13.57
C TRP A 142 9.32 -16.46 -13.19
N TRP A 143 9.75 -16.85 -11.99
CA TRP A 143 9.62 -18.21 -11.46
C TRP A 143 8.18 -18.60 -11.10
N LYS A 144 7.26 -17.63 -10.93
CA LYS A 144 5.83 -17.87 -10.65
C LYS A 144 5.06 -18.33 -11.88
N ASP A 145 5.61 -18.14 -13.07
CA ASP A 145 5.03 -18.59 -14.32
C ASP A 145 5.74 -19.86 -14.82
N PRO A 146 5.19 -21.06 -14.55
CA PRO A 146 5.69 -22.31 -15.09
C PRO A 146 5.27 -22.40 -16.56
N ARG A 147 6.01 -21.74 -17.45
CA ARG A 147 5.93 -22.02 -18.89
C ARG A 147 6.04 -23.52 -19.18
#